data_AF-A0A3B3QD11-F1
#
_entry.id   AF-A0A3B3QD11-F1
#
_cell.length_a   1.000
_cell.length_b   1.000
_cell.length_c   1.000
_cell.angle_alpha   90.00
_cell.angle_beta   90.00
_cell.angle_gamma   90.00
#
_symmetry.space_group_name_H-M   'P 1'
#
loop_
_entity.id
_entity.type
_entity.pdbx_description
1 polymer ?
#
loop_
_entity_poly.entity_id
_entity_poly.type
_entity_poly.pdbx_seq_one_letter_code
_entity_poly.pdbx_strand_id
1 'polypeptide(L)'
;MQDAHVVLPDLSTSLSSIPQEVSRLAYFAVFDGHGGSRASCFAAEHLHQALALKFPKGEVQNLDKLVRKCLVEAFRQTDEDFLKKASSQKPVWKDGTTATCMLVVNDDVYVANLGDSRVSIGTCGYYSNTNIMGNSALFGYSSAQGL
;
A
#
# COMPACT_ATOMS: atom_id res chain seq x y z
N MET A 1 -8.59 10.30 -17.27
CA MET A 1 -8.48 9.02 -16.52
C MET A 1 -8.23 9.38 -15.06
N GLN A 2 -8.93 8.76 -14.11
CA GLN A 2 -8.77 9.06 -12.67
C GLN A 2 -8.00 7.95 -11.94
N ASP A 3 -7.88 6.77 -12.54
CA ASP A 3 -7.14 5.64 -12.01
C ASP A 3 -5.62 5.85 -12.07
N ALA A 4 -4.90 5.26 -11.13
CA ALA A 4 -3.46 5.14 -11.14
C ALA A 4 -3.03 3.74 -10.70
N HIS A 5 -1.78 3.38 -11.00
CA HIS A 5 -1.21 2.10 -10.60
C HIS A 5 0.30 2.21 -10.41
N VAL A 6 0.86 1.25 -9.69
CA VAL A 6 2.31 1.12 -9.46
C VAL A 6 2.72 -0.32 -9.71
N VAL A 7 3.82 -0.51 -10.44
CA VAL A 7 4.43 -1.80 -10.71
C VAL A 7 5.91 -1.69 -10.36
N LEU A 8 6.30 -2.27 -9.24
CA LEU A 8 7.68 -2.33 -8.77
C LEU A 8 8.06 -3.80 -8.56
N PRO A 9 8.55 -4.48 -9.61
CA PRO A 9 8.98 -5.87 -9.53
C PRO A 9 10.14 -6.07 -8.55
N ASP A 10 10.90 -5.01 -8.29
CA ASP A 10 11.95 -4.96 -7.29
C ASP A 10 11.89 -3.64 -6.53
N LEU A 11 11.20 -3.65 -5.38
CA LEU A 11 11.12 -2.53 -4.47
C LEU A 11 12.43 -2.36 -3.66
N SER A 12 13.27 -3.40 -3.55
CA SER A 12 14.48 -3.36 -2.72
C SER A 12 15.46 -2.27 -3.17
N THR A 13 15.47 -1.93 -4.47
CA THR A 13 16.23 -0.82 -5.05
C THR A 13 15.91 0.55 -4.47
N SER A 14 14.69 0.71 -3.92
CA SER A 14 14.23 1.96 -3.30
C SER A 14 14.53 2.02 -1.80
N LEU A 15 15.09 0.95 -1.22
CA LEU A 15 15.42 0.86 0.20
C LEU A 15 16.93 1.01 0.42
N SER A 16 17.30 1.74 1.48
CA SER A 16 18.71 1.86 1.90
C SER A 16 19.29 0.55 2.43
N SER A 17 18.43 -0.30 3.00
CA SER A 17 18.76 -1.62 3.51
C SER A 17 17.48 -2.44 3.67
N ILE A 18 17.60 -3.75 3.53
CA ILE A 18 16.54 -4.74 3.78
C ILE A 18 17.00 -5.72 4.86
N PRO A 19 16.09 -6.39 5.59
CA PRO A 19 16.46 -7.43 6.54
C PRO A 19 17.22 -8.56 5.85
N GLN A 20 18.19 -9.18 6.52
CA GLN A 20 19.02 -10.26 5.93
C GLN A 20 18.19 -11.46 5.46
N GLU A 21 17.07 -11.70 6.13
CA GLU A 21 16.11 -12.78 5.80
C GLU A 21 15.23 -12.48 4.58
N VAL A 22 15.24 -11.25 4.05
CA VAL A 22 14.47 -10.84 2.87
C VAL A 22 15.36 -10.87 1.64
N SER A 23 15.05 -11.77 0.70
CA SER A 23 15.74 -11.93 -0.58
C SER A 23 14.93 -11.43 -1.78
N ARG A 24 13.60 -11.35 -1.63
CA ARG A 24 12.68 -10.90 -2.69
C ARG A 24 11.69 -9.88 -2.12
N LEU A 25 11.59 -8.72 -2.75
CA LEU A 25 10.67 -7.65 -2.35
C LEU A 25 10.05 -6.99 -3.58
N ALA A 26 8.76 -7.19 -3.81
CA ALA A 26 8.04 -6.60 -4.94
C ALA A 26 6.76 -5.91 -4.47
N TYR A 27 6.36 -4.82 -5.13
CA TYR A 27 5.19 -4.04 -4.77
C TYR A 27 4.35 -3.72 -6.00
N PHE A 28 3.05 -3.95 -5.89
CA PHE A 28 2.07 -3.65 -6.92
C PHE A 28 0.88 -2.97 -6.29
N ALA A 29 0.32 -1.97 -6.95
CA ALA A 29 -0.88 -1.31 -6.44
C ALA A 29 -1.76 -0.75 -7.55
N VAL A 30 -3.05 -0.68 -7.26
CA VAL A 30 -4.06 0.00 -8.06
C VAL A 30 -4.82 0.99 -7.18
N PHE A 31 -5.18 2.12 -7.77
CA PHE A 31 -5.84 3.23 -7.12
C PHE A 31 -6.97 3.72 -8.04
N ASP A 32 -8.22 3.50 -7.65
CA ASP A 32 -9.39 3.97 -8.38
C ASP A 32 -9.83 5.32 -7.81
N GLY A 33 -9.54 6.40 -8.55
CA GLY A 33 -9.78 7.77 -8.13
C GLY A 33 -11.23 8.20 -8.38
N HIS A 34 -11.80 8.97 -7.45
CA HIS A 34 -13.12 9.59 -7.59
C HIS A 34 -13.10 11.06 -7.16
N GLY A 35 -13.93 11.89 -7.78
CA GLY A 35 -13.92 13.35 -7.53
C GLY A 35 -12.71 14.08 -8.15
N GLY A 36 -11.87 13.36 -8.89
CA GLY A 36 -10.67 13.83 -9.57
C GLY A 36 -9.51 12.82 -9.45
N SER A 37 -8.40 13.07 -10.15
CA SER A 37 -7.25 12.15 -10.19
C SER A 37 -6.17 12.45 -9.15
N ARG A 38 -6.33 13.49 -8.31
CA ARG A 38 -5.22 13.95 -7.46
C ARG A 38 -4.92 12.97 -6.35
N ALA A 39 -5.94 12.35 -5.76
CA ALA A 39 -5.78 11.39 -4.69
C ALA A 39 -5.10 10.10 -5.16
N SER A 40 -5.55 9.55 -6.30
CA SER A 40 -4.96 8.35 -6.90
C SER A 40 -3.53 8.58 -7.38
N CYS A 41 -3.24 9.71 -8.04
CA CYS A 41 -1.88 10.08 -8.42
C CYS A 41 -0.99 10.27 -7.17
N PHE A 42 -1.49 10.94 -6.13
CA PHE A 42 -0.74 11.13 -4.90
C PHE A 42 -0.42 9.79 -4.22
N ALA A 43 -1.40 8.88 -4.12
CA ALA A 43 -1.19 7.55 -3.57
C ALA A 43 -0.17 6.75 -4.38
N ALA A 44 -0.25 6.78 -5.72
CA ALA A 44 0.70 6.11 -6.60
C ALA A 44 2.13 6.64 -6.42
N GLU A 45 2.30 7.96 -6.22
CA GLU A 45 3.60 8.57 -6.01
C GLU A 45 4.19 8.31 -4.61
N HIS A 46 3.37 8.27 -3.55
CA HIS A 46 3.86 8.37 -2.17
C HIS A 46 3.73 7.08 -1.35
N LEU A 47 2.75 6.22 -1.62
CA LEU A 47 2.43 5.09 -0.74
C LEU A 47 3.59 4.08 -0.62
N HIS A 48 4.18 3.72 -1.76
CA HIS A 48 5.31 2.79 -1.79
C HIS A 48 6.58 3.39 -1.17
N GLN A 49 6.77 4.70 -1.25
CA GLN A 49 7.88 5.41 -0.60
C GLN A 49 7.69 5.44 0.92
N ALA A 50 6.48 5.75 1.39
CA ALA A 50 6.14 5.71 2.81
C ALA A 50 6.33 4.30 3.40
N LEU A 51 6.00 3.26 2.63
CA LEU A 51 6.27 1.87 2.97
C LEU A 51 7.77 1.58 3.04
N ALA A 52 8.54 1.95 2.01
CA ALA A 52 9.99 1.73 1.96
C ALA A 52 10.74 2.40 3.13
N LEU A 53 10.32 3.61 3.52
CA LEU A 53 10.89 4.32 4.67
C LEU A 53 10.63 3.60 6.00
N LYS A 54 9.46 2.97 6.15
CA LYS A 54 9.03 2.28 7.37
C LYS A 54 9.40 0.80 7.39
N PHE A 55 9.84 0.24 6.26
CA PHE A 55 10.12 -1.19 6.14
C PHE A 55 11.21 -1.61 7.14
N PRO A 56 11.13 -2.83 7.71
CA PRO A 56 12.10 -3.30 8.71
C PRO A 56 13.53 -3.28 8.16
N LYS A 57 14.51 -3.06 9.04
CA LYS A 57 15.95 -3.01 8.71
C LYS A 57 16.74 -3.81 9.73
N GLY A 58 17.83 -4.44 9.28
CA GLY A 58 18.73 -5.21 10.15
C GLY A 58 18.20 -6.60 10.50
N GLU A 59 18.60 -7.12 11.66
CA GLU A 59 18.07 -8.37 12.20
C GLU A 59 16.68 -8.14 12.78
N VAL A 60 15.72 -8.95 12.34
CA VAL A 60 14.31 -8.76 12.66
C VAL A 60 13.76 -10.01 13.30
N GLN A 61 13.02 -9.85 14.40
CA GLN A 61 12.20 -10.90 14.96
C GLN A 61 10.76 -10.65 14.55
N ASN A 62 10.08 -11.69 14.05
CA ASN A 62 8.67 -11.66 13.69
C ASN A 62 8.36 -10.69 12.53
N LEU A 63 8.99 -10.95 11.38
CA LEU A 63 8.86 -10.16 10.15
C LEU A 63 7.41 -9.92 9.74
N ASP A 64 6.55 -10.95 9.81
CA ASP A 64 5.13 -10.85 9.45
C ASP A 64 4.41 -9.71 10.18
N LYS A 65 4.53 -9.69 11.51
CA LYS A 65 3.91 -8.66 12.35
C LYS A 65 4.39 -7.26 11.97
N LEU A 66 5.68 -7.13 11.66
CA LEU A 66 6.29 -5.86 11.30
C LEU A 66 5.85 -5.41 9.91
N VAL A 67 5.87 -6.28 8.90
CA VAL A 67 5.40 -5.97 7.54
C VAL A 67 3.95 -5.47 7.57
N ARG A 68 3.06 -6.15 8.30
CA ARG A 68 1.67 -5.72 8.49
C ARG A 68 1.57 -4.34 9.12
N LYS A 69 2.37 -4.08 10.17
CA LYS A 69 2.43 -2.76 10.82
C LYS A 69 2.92 -1.68 9.85
N CYS A 70 3.96 -1.96 9.07
CA CYS A 70 4.51 -1.03 8.09
C CYS A 70 3.49 -0.65 7.01
N LEU A 71 2.70 -1.62 6.53
CA LEU A 71 1.60 -1.36 5.59
C LEU A 71 0.56 -0.41 6.19
N VAL A 72 0.07 -0.69 7.40
CA VAL A 72 -0.92 0.17 8.08
C VAL A 72 -0.39 1.59 8.26
N GLU A 73 0.84 1.74 8.77
CA GLU A 73 1.45 3.06 8.98
C GLU A 73 1.77 3.79 7.67
N ALA A 74 2.07 3.08 6.58
CA ALA A 74 2.28 3.67 5.26
C ALA A 74 0.98 4.24 4.68
N PHE A 75 -0.14 3.49 4.78
CA PHE A 75 -1.46 3.98 4.39
C PHE A 75 -1.87 5.19 5.22
N ARG A 76 -1.75 5.12 6.55
CA ARG A 76 -2.11 6.23 7.44
C ARG A 76 -1.30 7.50 7.11
N GLN A 77 0.01 7.37 6.98
CA GLN A 77 0.87 8.51 6.63
C GLN A 77 0.48 9.13 5.29
N THR A 78 0.24 8.30 4.27
CA THR A 78 -0.10 8.77 2.93
C THR A 78 -1.44 9.51 2.92
N ASP A 79 -2.43 9.00 3.66
CA ASP A 79 -3.74 9.65 3.83
C ASP A 79 -3.61 11.00 4.56
N GLU A 80 -2.92 11.03 5.70
CA GLU A 80 -2.68 12.26 6.46
C GLU A 80 -1.98 13.33 5.61
N ASP A 81 -0.98 12.94 4.81
CA ASP A 81 -0.24 13.87 3.96
C ASP A 81 -1.08 14.36 2.78
N PHE A 82 -1.92 13.50 2.19
CA PHE A 82 -2.86 13.92 1.18
C PHE A 82 -3.90 14.89 1.75
N LEU A 83 -4.47 14.62 2.93
CA LEU A 83 -5.44 15.49 3.60
C LEU A 83 -4.85 16.88 3.91
N LYS A 84 -3.61 16.93 4.41
CA LYS A 84 -2.88 18.20 4.61
C LYS A 84 -2.70 18.94 3.28
N LYS A 85 -2.31 18.24 2.22
CA LYS A 85 -2.15 18.84 0.89
C LYS A 85 -3.49 19.35 0.36
N ALA A 86 -4.54 18.54 0.38
CA ALA A 86 -5.87 18.85 -0.12
C ALA A 86 -6.53 20.05 0.59
N SER A 87 -6.44 20.08 1.92
CA SER A 87 -7.00 21.17 2.75
C SER A 87 -6.29 22.52 2.57
N SER A 88 -5.03 22.51 2.13
CA SER A 88 -4.26 23.73 1.85
C SER A 88 -4.64 24.44 0.54
N GLN A 89 -5.44 23.79 -0.31
CA GLN A 89 -5.75 24.26 -1.67
C GLN A 89 -7.01 25.13 -1.70
N LYS A 90 -7.09 26.02 -2.69
CA LYS A 90 -8.26 26.90 -2.92
C LYS A 90 -8.72 26.77 -4.38
N PRO A 91 -9.90 26.20 -4.66
CA PRO A 91 -10.81 25.54 -3.71
C PRO A 91 -10.19 24.28 -3.09
N VAL A 92 -10.70 23.89 -1.92
CA VAL A 92 -10.29 22.65 -1.23
C VAL A 92 -10.57 21.46 -2.14
N TRP A 93 -9.59 20.57 -2.27
CA TRP A 93 -9.76 19.36 -3.07
C TRP A 93 -10.70 18.38 -2.36
N LYS A 94 -11.58 17.74 -3.13
CA LYS A 94 -12.54 16.74 -2.66
C LYS A 94 -12.32 15.38 -3.33
N ASP A 95 -11.15 15.19 -3.92
CA ASP A 95 -10.74 13.94 -4.55
C ASP A 95 -10.57 12.87 -3.47
N GLY A 96 -10.95 11.64 -3.81
CA GLY A 96 -10.65 10.44 -3.03
C GLY A 96 -10.15 9.34 -3.95
N THR A 97 -9.68 8.26 -3.37
CA THR A 97 -9.23 7.08 -4.14
C THR A 97 -9.43 5.81 -3.33
N THR A 98 -9.70 4.70 -4.01
CA THR A 98 -9.40 3.38 -3.44
C THR A 98 -7.89 3.19 -3.39
N ALA A 99 -7.44 2.22 -2.59
CA ALA A 99 -6.06 1.78 -2.58
C ALA A 99 -5.99 0.28 -2.29
N THR A 100 -5.62 -0.49 -3.31
CA THR A 100 -5.37 -1.93 -3.18
C THR A 100 -3.92 -2.18 -3.55
N CYS A 101 -3.11 -2.66 -2.61
CA CYS A 101 -1.73 -3.03 -2.88
C CYS A 101 -1.40 -4.47 -2.47
N MET A 102 -0.48 -5.05 -3.23
CA MET A 102 0.13 -6.35 -3.01
C MET A 102 1.62 -6.16 -2.79
N LEU A 103 2.11 -6.59 -1.64
CA LEU A 103 3.53 -6.62 -1.31
C LEU A 103 3.97 -8.08 -1.22
N VAL A 104 4.95 -8.46 -2.03
CA VAL A 104 5.56 -9.79 -2.02
C VAL A 104 6.85 -9.70 -1.21
N VAL A 105 6.96 -10.49 -0.15
CA VAL A 105 8.17 -10.59 0.69
C VAL A 105 8.57 -12.06 0.72
N ASN A 106 9.70 -12.39 0.11
CA ASN A 106 10.07 -13.79 -0.15
C ASN A 106 8.87 -14.52 -0.80
N ASP A 107 8.40 -15.62 -0.22
CA ASP A 107 7.28 -16.44 -0.69
C ASP A 107 5.92 -16.06 -0.10
N ASP A 108 5.88 -15.04 0.75
CA ASP A 108 4.64 -14.55 1.37
C ASP A 108 4.09 -13.35 0.59
N VAL A 109 2.76 -13.33 0.46
CA VAL A 109 2.03 -12.23 -0.19
C VAL A 109 1.15 -11.51 0.83
N TYR A 110 1.40 -10.22 0.98
CA TYR A 110 0.64 -9.31 1.83
C TYR A 110 -0.26 -8.44 0.98
N VAL A 111 -1.55 -8.43 1.31
CA VAL A 111 -2.53 -7.57 0.63
C VAL A 111 -3.11 -6.57 1.62
N ALA A 112 -3.02 -5.29 1.28
CA ALA A 112 -3.73 -4.21 1.97
C ALA A 112 -4.75 -3.60 1.02
N ASN A 113 -6.00 -3.48 1.47
CA ASN A 113 -7.11 -3.03 0.65
C ASN A 113 -7.97 -2.00 1.39
N LEU A 114 -8.19 -0.87 0.74
CA LEU A 114 -9.10 0.18 1.18
C LEU A 114 -9.99 0.59 0.00
N GLY A 115 -11.28 0.32 0.09
CA GLY A 115 -12.25 0.51 -1.00
C GLY A 115 -12.70 -0.81 -1.62
N ASP A 116 -13.24 -0.73 -2.83
CA ASP A 116 -13.94 -1.80 -3.55
C ASP A 116 -13.14 -2.43 -4.69
N SER A 117 -11.94 -1.92 -4.98
CA SER A 117 -10.90 -2.60 -5.76
C SER A 117 -10.47 -3.93 -5.11
N ARG A 118 -9.90 -4.88 -5.88
CA ARG A 118 -9.65 -6.26 -5.43
C ARG A 118 -8.37 -6.86 -5.98
N VAL A 119 -7.78 -7.80 -5.23
CA VAL A 119 -6.69 -8.70 -5.67
C VAL A 119 -7.23 -10.12 -5.82
N SER A 120 -6.80 -10.82 -6.87
CA SER A 120 -7.03 -12.25 -7.04
C SER A 120 -5.70 -12.94 -7.32
N ILE A 121 -5.44 -14.05 -6.62
CA ILE A 121 -4.21 -14.84 -6.77
C ILE A 121 -4.60 -16.17 -7.41
N GLY A 122 -4.04 -16.46 -8.58
CA GLY A 122 -4.19 -17.75 -9.25
C GLY A 122 -2.96 -18.62 -9.01
N THR A 123 -3.17 -19.86 -8.55
CA THR A 123 -2.10 -20.85 -8.45
C THR A 123 -2.27 -21.89 -9.56
N CYS A 124 -1.19 -22.16 -10.30
CA CYS A 124 -1.14 -23.28 -11.24
C CYS A 124 -0.47 -24.44 -10.51
N GLY A 125 -1.19 -25.54 -10.30
CA GLY A 125 -0.85 -26.60 -9.35
C GLY A 125 0.41 -27.40 -9.68
N TYR A 126 1.58 -26.84 -9.41
CA TYR A 126 2.85 -27.54 -9.16
C TYR A 126 3.66 -26.65 -8.20
N TYR A 127 3.87 -27.10 -6.96
CA TYR A 127 4.50 -26.39 -5.82
C TYR A 127 3.58 -25.48 -4.98
N SER A 128 3.10 -26.07 -3.87
CA SER A 128 2.33 -25.42 -2.81
C SER A 128 3.26 -24.94 -1.68
N ASN A 129 3.63 -23.66 -1.64
CA ASN A 129 4.19 -23.01 -0.45
C ASN A 129 4.05 -21.47 -0.52
N THR A 130 2.93 -20.96 -1.03
CA THR A 130 2.61 -19.51 -0.96
C THR A 130 1.67 -19.28 0.22
N ASN A 131 2.10 -18.59 1.27
CA ASN A 131 1.17 -18.14 2.30
C ASN A 131 0.55 -16.81 1.87
N ILE A 132 -0.78 -16.79 1.79
CA ILE A 132 -1.55 -15.58 1.52
C ILE A 132 -1.95 -14.98 2.87
N MET A 133 -1.28 -13.90 3.26
CA MET A 133 -1.51 -13.20 4.51
C MET A 133 -2.49 -12.04 4.26
N GLY A 134 -3.78 -12.35 4.19
CA GLY A 134 -4.86 -11.35 4.02
C GLY A 134 -5.64 -11.16 5.31
N ASN A 135 -5.43 -10.05 6.03
CA ASN A 135 -6.48 -9.53 6.90
C ASN A 135 -7.17 -8.42 6.10
N SER A 136 -8.46 -8.59 5.83
CA SER A 136 -9.33 -7.49 5.40
C SER A 136 -9.31 -6.44 6.51
N ALA A 137 -8.38 -5.49 6.41
CA ALA A 137 -8.37 -4.28 7.19
C ALA A 137 -9.54 -3.43 6.69
N LEU A 138 -10.76 -3.80 7.11
CA LEU A 138 -11.97 -3.01 6.99
C LEU A 138 -11.83 -1.82 7.95
N PHE A 139 -10.91 -0.91 7.65
CA PHE A 139 -10.86 0.40 8.29
C PHE A 139 -11.76 1.32 7.47
N GLY A 140 -13.06 1.19 7.71
CA GLY A 140 -14.01 2.24 7.34
C GLY A 140 -13.73 3.46 8.21
N TYR A 141 -12.86 4.36 7.74
CA TYR A 141 -12.90 5.73 8.19
C TYR A 141 -13.94 6.46 7.33
N SER A 142 -15.12 6.65 7.92
CA SER A 142 -16.05 7.68 7.46
C SER A 142 -15.45 9.04 7.79
N SER A 143 -14.74 9.64 6.84
CA SER A 143 -14.50 11.09 6.84
C SER A 143 -15.65 11.80 6.12
N ALA A 144 -16.88 11.46 6.50
CA ALA A 144 -18.09 12.07 5.95
C ALA A 144 -19.16 12.26 7.03
N GLN A 145 -18.82 12.89 8.16
CA GLN A 145 -19.79 13.66 8.96
C GLN A 145 -19.10 14.85 9.63
N GLY A 146 -19.56 16.06 9.29
CA GLY A 146 -19.14 17.30 9.94
C GLY A 146 -19.23 18.49 9.00
N LEU A 147 -20.46 18.97 8.79
CA LEU A 147 -20.77 20.32 8.35
C LEU A 147 -20.04 21.38 9.20
#